data_AF-A0A1B6JIT8-F1
#
_entry.id   AF-A0A1B6JIT8-F1
#
_cell.length_a   1.000
_cell.length_b   1.000
_cell.length_c   1.000
_cell.angle_alpha   90.00
_cell.angle_beta   90.00
_cell.angle_gamma   90.00
#
_symmetry.space_group_name_H-M   'P 1'
#
loop_
_entity.id
_entity.type
_entity.pdbx_description
1 polymer ?
#
loop_
_entity_poly.entity_id
_entity_poly.type
_entity_poly.pdbx_seq_one_letter_code
_entity_poly.pdbx_strand_id
1 'polypeptide(L)'
;KPTLSQAPNFPFLPMFIANQGNSIQSAQEIQGVSVVKKIAQQIGYEMQSPSAIPGQKTLGMFTILTSVLRTMNSKQMEEATRELYFPLSRASSTSSSDAVKYQAWVAYRDAIAQTGTGPALLTIKEWIQSKKVQGEEAAQILAALPYSARFPNVEYMNTFFALLTSSEVQHQHFLNTSAVLSFTELARKAFVS
;
A
#
# COMPACT_ATOMS: atom_id res chain seq x y z
N LYS A 1 -14.58 -14.48 8.45
CA LYS A 1 -14.29 -13.13 7.89
C LYS A 1 -12.87 -12.76 8.32
N PRO A 2 -11.98 -12.31 7.42
CA PRO A 2 -10.63 -11.89 7.83
C PRO A 2 -10.72 -10.70 8.79
N THR A 3 -9.91 -10.71 9.85
CA THR A 3 -9.71 -9.56 10.74
C THR A 3 -8.87 -8.50 10.03
N LEU A 4 -8.90 -7.24 10.47
CA LEU A 4 -8.13 -6.18 9.84
C LEU A 4 -6.63 -6.47 9.74
N SER A 5 -6.07 -7.27 10.66
CA SER A 5 -4.63 -7.52 10.71
C SER A 5 -4.14 -8.67 9.82
N GLN A 6 -5.06 -9.54 9.38
CA GLN A 6 -4.74 -10.75 8.63
C GLN A 6 -4.97 -10.55 7.13
N ALA A 7 -4.15 -11.24 6.33
CA ALA A 7 -4.38 -11.31 4.90
C ALA A 7 -5.75 -11.95 4.65
N PRO A 8 -6.57 -11.41 3.74
CA PRO A 8 -7.79 -12.08 3.32
C PRO A 8 -7.47 -13.46 2.74
N ASN A 9 -8.07 -14.53 3.26
CA ASN A 9 -7.87 -15.87 2.73
C ASN A 9 -8.79 -16.09 1.51
N PHE A 10 -8.26 -15.92 0.29
CA PHE A 10 -9.00 -16.17 -0.95
C PHE A 10 -8.42 -17.37 -1.67
N PRO A 11 -8.95 -18.58 -1.44
CA PRO A 11 -8.39 -19.80 -2.01
C PRO A 11 -8.38 -19.85 -3.54
N PHE A 12 -9.02 -18.92 -4.27
CA PHE A 12 -9.06 -18.90 -5.74
C PHE A 12 -8.22 -17.80 -6.40
N LEU A 13 -7.52 -16.97 -5.63
CA LEU A 13 -6.59 -16.01 -6.24
C LEU A 13 -5.32 -16.75 -6.72
N PRO A 14 -4.70 -16.36 -7.86
CA PRO A 14 -3.56 -17.06 -8.47
C PRO A 14 -2.35 -17.31 -7.54
N MET A 15 -2.25 -16.58 -6.42
CA MET A 15 -1.19 -16.71 -5.42
C MET A 15 -1.58 -17.56 -4.18
N PHE A 16 -2.85 -18.00 -4.08
CA PHE A 16 -3.31 -18.91 -3.03
C PHE A 16 -3.35 -20.37 -3.51
N ILE A 17 -3.50 -20.60 -4.82
CA ILE A 17 -3.40 -21.92 -5.47
C ILE A 17 -2.04 -22.06 -6.15
N ALA A 18 -0.98 -22.37 -5.40
CA ALA A 18 0.26 -22.86 -6.02
C ALA A 18 1.14 -23.66 -5.03
N ASN A 19 0.64 -24.81 -4.55
CA ASN A 19 1.39 -26.06 -4.37
C ASN A 19 0.45 -27.16 -3.84
N GLN A 20 0.04 -28.10 -4.69
CA GLN A 20 -0.64 -29.36 -4.30
C GLN A 20 -1.74 -29.24 -3.23
N GLY A 21 -2.59 -28.21 -3.29
CA GLY A 21 -3.73 -28.05 -2.36
C GLY A 21 -3.40 -27.52 -0.96
N ASN A 22 -2.15 -27.13 -0.67
CA ASN A 22 -1.77 -26.49 0.59
C ASN A 22 -1.55 -24.98 0.41
N SER A 23 -2.08 -24.17 1.32
CA SER A 23 -1.88 -22.71 1.31
C SER A 23 -0.40 -22.41 1.51
N ILE A 24 0.19 -21.65 0.60
CA ILE A 24 1.63 -21.30 0.61
C ILE A 24 2.05 -20.49 1.85
N GLN A 25 1.07 -20.07 2.67
CA GLN A 25 1.22 -19.31 3.90
C GLN A 25 2.17 -19.94 4.93
N SER A 26 2.33 -21.27 4.97
CA SER A 26 3.20 -21.94 5.96
C SER A 26 4.69 -21.99 5.59
N ALA A 27 5.07 -21.71 4.35
CA ALA A 27 6.47 -21.70 3.88
C ALA A 27 6.98 -20.29 3.48
N GLN A 28 6.10 -19.27 3.50
CA GLN A 28 6.33 -17.98 2.82
C GLN A 28 6.40 -16.74 3.70
N GLU A 29 6.35 -16.82 5.04
CA GLU A 29 6.34 -15.60 5.88
C GLU A 29 7.51 -14.65 5.56
N ILE A 30 8.69 -15.19 5.18
CA ILE A 30 9.92 -14.45 4.85
C ILE A 30 10.06 -14.14 3.34
N GLN A 31 9.39 -14.88 2.45
CA GLN A 31 9.53 -14.66 1.00
C GLN A 31 8.75 -13.43 0.52
N GLY A 32 7.60 -13.11 1.13
CA GLY A 32 6.78 -11.97 0.71
C GLY A 32 7.53 -10.63 0.78
N VAL A 33 8.21 -10.36 1.89
CA VAL A 33 8.94 -9.10 2.12
C VAL A 33 10.10 -8.94 1.15
N SER A 34 10.91 -9.98 0.96
CA SER A 34 12.06 -9.95 0.04
C SER A 34 11.62 -9.79 -1.43
N VAL A 35 10.52 -10.43 -1.84
CA VAL A 35 9.94 -10.26 -3.17
C VAL A 35 9.42 -8.84 -3.38
N VAL A 36 8.67 -8.30 -2.41
CA VAL A 36 8.18 -6.91 -2.44
C VAL A 36 9.33 -5.93 -2.60
N LYS A 37 10.37 -6.08 -1.78
CA LYS A 37 11.56 -5.23 -1.85
C LYS A 37 12.24 -5.29 -3.21
N LYS A 38 12.46 -6.49 -3.75
CA LYS A 38 13.11 -6.67 -5.05
C LYS A 38 12.32 -6.01 -6.17
N ILE A 39 11.00 -6.19 -6.20
CA ILE A 39 10.14 -5.61 -7.24
C ILE A 39 10.09 -4.08 -7.10
N ALA A 40 9.93 -3.56 -5.88
CA ALA A 40 9.91 -2.11 -5.65
C ALA A 40 11.23 -1.44 -6.06
N GLN A 41 12.38 -2.05 -5.73
CA GLN A 41 13.70 -1.56 -6.14
C GLN A 41 13.89 -1.59 -7.66
N GLN A 42 13.39 -2.64 -8.33
CA GLN A 42 13.44 -2.73 -9.79
C GLN A 42 12.59 -1.64 -10.45
N ILE A 43 11.38 -1.39 -9.95
CA ILE A 43 10.55 -0.27 -10.41
C ILE A 43 11.30 1.06 -10.18
N GLY A 44 11.88 1.26 -9.00
CA GLY A 44 12.63 2.47 -8.69
C GLY A 44 13.84 2.71 -9.60
N TYR A 45 14.50 1.64 -10.05
CA TYR A 45 15.58 1.69 -11.04
C TYR A 45 15.06 2.09 -12.43
N GLU A 46 13.98 1.47 -12.89
CA GLU A 46 13.37 1.78 -14.20
C GLU A 46 12.82 3.21 -14.26
N MET A 47 12.32 3.73 -13.14
CA MET A 47 11.87 5.12 -13.03
C MET A 47 13.00 6.16 -13.19
N GLN A 48 14.27 5.76 -13.12
CA GLN A 48 15.40 6.64 -13.44
C GLN A 48 15.54 6.91 -14.94
N SER A 49 14.87 6.12 -15.78
CA SER A 49 14.86 6.30 -17.24
C SER A 49 13.42 6.31 -17.77
N PRO A 50 12.63 7.38 -17.51
CA PRO A 50 11.20 7.43 -17.85
C PRO A 50 10.88 7.14 -19.32
N SER A 51 11.76 7.55 -20.24
CA SER A 51 11.62 7.30 -21.68
C SER A 51 11.68 5.83 -22.07
N ALA A 52 12.22 4.95 -21.22
CA ALA A 52 12.31 3.52 -21.46
C ALA A 52 11.12 2.73 -20.84
N ILE A 53 10.31 3.36 -19.98
CA ILE A 53 9.19 2.71 -19.27
C ILE A 53 8.21 1.99 -20.21
N PRO A 54 7.79 2.55 -21.36
CA PRO A 54 6.89 1.84 -22.27
C PRO A 54 7.43 0.47 -22.73
N GLY A 55 8.77 0.31 -22.77
CA GLY A 55 9.43 -0.96 -23.10
C GLY A 55 9.73 -1.87 -21.91
N GLN A 56 9.66 -1.37 -20.67
CA GLN A 56 10.21 -2.04 -19.48
C GLN A 56 9.19 -2.84 -18.64
N LYS A 57 7.96 -3.07 -19.11
CA LYS A 57 6.90 -3.83 -18.38
C LYS A 57 6.68 -3.36 -16.92
N THR A 58 7.06 -2.13 -16.58
CA THR A 58 7.01 -1.57 -15.22
C THR A 58 5.60 -1.63 -14.61
N LEU A 59 4.56 -1.38 -15.42
CA LEU A 59 3.16 -1.53 -15.00
C LEU A 59 2.81 -2.98 -14.62
N GLY A 60 3.35 -3.95 -15.34
CA GLY A 60 3.19 -5.38 -15.03
C GLY A 60 3.82 -5.71 -13.67
N MET A 61 5.03 -5.20 -13.41
CA MET A 61 5.67 -5.35 -12.10
C MET A 61 4.87 -4.69 -10.98
N PHE A 62 4.31 -3.50 -11.19
CA PHE A 62 3.45 -2.85 -10.21
C PHE A 62 2.18 -3.67 -9.90
N THR A 63 1.61 -4.31 -10.93
CA THR A 63 0.47 -5.22 -10.78
C THR A 63 0.82 -6.46 -9.97
N ILE A 64 2.00 -7.04 -10.22
CA ILE A 64 2.54 -8.16 -9.43
C ILE A 64 2.80 -7.72 -7.99
N LEU A 65 3.46 -6.59 -7.77
CA LEU A 65 3.73 -6.01 -6.46
C LEU A 65 2.44 -5.89 -5.63
N THR A 66 1.40 -5.27 -6.21
CA THR A 66 0.09 -5.12 -5.56
C THR A 66 -0.54 -6.48 -5.27
N SER A 67 -0.34 -7.48 -6.13
CA SER A 67 -0.88 -8.84 -5.94
C SER A 67 -0.18 -9.59 -4.81
N VAL A 68 1.13 -9.42 -4.65
CA VAL A 68 1.89 -9.98 -3.50
C VAL A 68 1.47 -9.28 -2.20
N LEU A 69 1.31 -7.95 -2.21
CA LEU A 69 0.87 -7.21 -1.02
C LEU A 69 -0.52 -7.65 -0.54
N ARG A 70 -1.41 -8.07 -1.44
CA ARG A 70 -2.73 -8.60 -1.07
C ARG A 70 -2.67 -9.89 -0.25
N THR A 71 -1.58 -10.65 -0.32
CA THR A 71 -1.39 -11.88 0.45
C THR A 71 -0.66 -11.66 1.77
N MET A 72 -0.22 -10.43 2.05
CA MET A 72 0.56 -10.12 3.25
C MET A 72 -0.31 -9.70 4.44
N ASN A 73 0.11 -10.10 5.63
CA ASN A 73 -0.46 -9.63 6.88
C ASN A 73 0.21 -8.32 7.36
N SER A 74 -0.29 -7.74 8.46
CA SER A 74 0.20 -6.45 8.95
C SER A 74 1.67 -6.46 9.38
N LYS A 75 2.16 -7.57 9.95
CA LYS A 75 3.56 -7.68 10.38
C LYS A 75 4.51 -7.67 9.18
N GLN A 76 4.16 -8.40 8.13
CA GLN A 76 4.94 -8.43 6.89
C GLN A 76 4.94 -7.07 6.18
N MET A 77 3.81 -6.35 6.19
CA MET A 77 3.75 -4.99 5.64
C MET A 77 4.56 -3.98 6.48
N GLU A 78 4.55 -4.12 7.80
CA GLU A 78 5.39 -3.33 8.69
C GLU A 78 6.88 -3.56 8.41
N GLU A 79 7.29 -4.82 8.26
CA GLU A 79 8.67 -5.18 7.92
C GLU A 79 9.08 -4.62 6.55
N ALA A 80 8.25 -4.81 5.52
CA ALA A 80 8.49 -4.23 4.19
C ALA A 80 8.57 -2.69 4.24
N THR A 81 7.73 -2.05 5.06
CA THR A 81 7.82 -0.60 5.31
C THR A 81 9.19 -0.23 5.88
N ARG A 82 9.68 -0.95 6.90
CA ARG A 82 10.99 -0.65 7.51
C ARG A 82 12.13 -0.77 6.50
N GLU A 83 12.07 -1.74 5.60
CA GLU A 83 13.11 -1.97 4.59
C GLU A 83 13.08 -0.99 3.41
N LEU A 84 11.90 -0.50 3.04
CA LEU A 84 11.72 0.36 1.86
C LEU A 84 11.55 1.84 2.20
N TYR A 85 11.29 2.20 3.45
CA TYR A 85 11.05 3.59 3.83
C TYR A 85 12.26 4.48 3.54
N PHE A 86 12.07 5.40 2.60
CA PHE A 86 13.07 6.39 2.22
C PHE A 86 12.39 7.72 1.90
N PRO A 87 12.31 8.65 2.87
CA PRO A 87 11.60 9.92 2.68
C PRO A 87 12.36 10.84 1.72
N LEU A 88 11.62 11.71 1.01
CA LEU A 88 12.20 12.68 0.06
C LEU A 88 13.27 13.56 0.72
N SER A 89 13.11 13.91 2.00
CA SER A 89 14.08 14.71 2.76
C SER A 89 15.46 14.06 2.91
N ARG A 90 15.56 12.73 2.74
CA ARG A 90 16.84 12.00 2.72
C ARG A 90 17.39 11.81 1.30
N ALA A 91 16.59 12.09 0.26
CA ALA A 91 17.02 11.92 -1.11
C ALA A 91 17.89 13.10 -1.55
N SER A 92 19.13 12.82 -1.93
CA SER A 92 19.97 13.82 -2.59
C SER A 92 19.61 13.91 -4.07
N SER A 93 19.46 15.14 -4.57
CA SER A 93 19.21 15.44 -5.99
C SER A 93 20.37 15.02 -6.91
N THR A 94 21.55 14.76 -6.36
CA THR A 94 22.75 14.36 -7.11
C THR A 94 23.07 12.86 -7.01
N SER A 95 22.35 12.12 -6.16
CA SER A 95 22.61 10.70 -5.90
C SER A 95 21.62 9.83 -6.66
N SER A 96 22.09 9.17 -7.73
CA SER A 96 21.29 8.18 -8.46
C SER A 96 20.81 7.06 -7.53
N SER A 97 21.62 6.64 -6.55
CA SER A 97 21.24 5.61 -5.59
C SER A 97 20.06 6.05 -4.70
N ASP A 98 20.07 7.30 -4.24
CA ASP A 98 18.98 7.81 -3.40
C ASP A 98 17.71 8.07 -4.20
N ALA A 99 17.84 8.50 -5.45
CA ALA A 99 16.73 8.59 -6.37
C ALA A 99 16.06 7.22 -6.59
N VAL A 100 16.83 6.15 -6.79
CA VAL A 100 16.30 4.77 -6.90
C VAL A 100 15.58 4.35 -5.63
N LYS A 101 16.15 4.61 -4.44
CA LYS A 101 15.52 4.26 -3.16
C LYS A 101 14.21 5.02 -2.93
N TYR A 102 14.19 6.32 -3.23
CA TYR A 102 12.98 7.13 -3.14
C TYR A 102 11.89 6.63 -4.08
N GLN A 103 12.23 6.33 -5.33
CA GLN A 103 11.25 5.80 -6.29
C GLN A 103 10.75 4.39 -5.91
N ALA A 104 11.61 3.57 -5.31
CA ALA A 104 11.18 2.29 -4.74
C ALA A 104 10.18 2.47 -3.58
N TRP A 105 10.42 3.45 -2.70
CA TRP A 105 9.48 3.84 -1.65
C TRP A 105 8.14 4.31 -2.23
N VAL A 106 8.17 5.18 -3.24
CA VAL A 106 6.96 5.68 -3.94
C VAL A 106 6.16 4.52 -4.55
N ALA A 107 6.84 3.63 -5.30
CA ALA A 107 6.19 2.47 -5.90
C ALA A 107 5.53 1.56 -4.86
N TYR A 108 6.19 1.32 -3.73
CA TYR A 108 5.64 0.52 -2.63
C TYR A 108 4.45 1.22 -1.94
N ARG A 109 4.57 2.51 -1.64
CA ARG A 109 3.51 3.33 -1.02
C ARG A 109 2.24 3.33 -1.86
N ASP A 110 2.39 3.55 -3.16
CA ASP A 110 1.27 3.61 -4.09
C ASP A 110 0.66 2.20 -4.28
N ALA A 111 1.47 1.14 -4.28
CA ALA A 111 0.99 -0.24 -4.33
C ALA A 111 0.22 -0.64 -3.06
N ILE A 112 0.62 -0.17 -1.87
CA ILE A 112 -0.14 -0.34 -0.62
C ILE A 112 -1.51 0.34 -0.73
N ALA A 113 -1.58 1.57 -1.26
CA ALA A 113 -2.84 2.26 -1.49
C ALA A 113 -3.77 1.50 -2.46
N GLN A 114 -3.21 0.80 -3.45
CA GLN A 114 -3.93 -0.04 -4.43
C GLN A 114 -4.27 -1.46 -3.94
N THR A 115 -3.71 -1.88 -2.81
CA THR A 115 -3.87 -3.24 -2.27
C THR A 115 -5.30 -3.46 -1.78
N GLY A 116 -5.86 -2.49 -1.05
CA GLY A 116 -7.27 -2.46 -0.66
C GLY A 116 -7.69 -3.48 0.40
N THR A 117 -6.73 -4.01 1.17
CA THR A 117 -6.97 -4.97 2.26
C THR A 117 -6.97 -4.27 3.63
N GLY A 118 -7.46 -4.97 4.67
CA GLY A 118 -7.36 -4.49 6.06
C GLY A 118 -5.93 -4.16 6.51
N PRO A 119 -4.94 -5.06 6.27
CA PRO A 119 -3.55 -4.78 6.62
C PRO A 119 -2.98 -3.54 5.93
N ALA A 120 -3.38 -3.28 4.68
CA ALA A 120 -2.99 -2.09 3.95
C ALA A 120 -3.57 -0.81 4.59
N LEU A 121 -4.84 -0.83 5.02
CA LEU A 121 -5.44 0.30 5.75
C LEU A 121 -4.71 0.56 7.08
N LEU A 122 -4.38 -0.48 7.84
CA LEU A 122 -3.61 -0.34 9.08
C LEU A 122 -2.21 0.23 8.83
N THR A 123 -1.57 -0.19 7.74
CA THR A 123 -0.26 0.32 7.33
C THR A 123 -0.32 1.82 7.00
N ILE A 124 -1.34 2.25 6.24
CA ILE A 124 -1.56 3.67 5.90
C ILE A 124 -1.86 4.50 7.15
N LYS A 125 -2.71 3.98 8.05
CA LYS A 125 -3.00 4.59 9.34
C LYS A 125 -1.71 4.83 10.12
N GLU A 126 -0.86 3.81 10.25
CA GLU A 126 0.42 3.92 10.95
C GLU A 126 1.36 4.94 10.28
N TRP A 127 1.43 5.00 8.95
CA TRP A 127 2.27 5.98 8.25
C TRP A 127 1.85 7.42 8.52
N ILE A 128 0.53 7.68 8.59
CA ILE A 128 0.01 9.02 8.89
C ILE A 128 0.27 9.37 10.36
N GLN A 129 0.00 8.44 11.29
CA GLN A 129 0.19 8.66 12.73
C GLN A 129 1.67 8.86 13.09
N SER A 130 2.57 8.07 12.49
CA SER A 130 4.02 8.19 12.66
C SER A 130 4.67 9.27 11.77
N LYS A 131 3.88 10.05 11.03
CA LYS A 131 4.32 11.14 10.15
C LYS A 131 5.30 10.71 9.04
N LYS A 132 5.30 9.43 8.65
CA LYS A 132 6.05 8.91 7.50
C LYS A 132 5.52 9.43 6.18
N VAL A 133 4.21 9.70 6.12
CA VAL A 133 3.55 10.39 5.01
C VAL A 133 2.75 11.55 5.58
N GLN A 134 2.81 12.71 4.92
CA GLN A 134 2.16 13.95 5.35
C GLN A 134 1.74 14.78 4.14
N GLY A 135 0.86 15.74 4.36
CA GLY A 135 0.40 16.69 3.34
C GLY A 135 -0.16 15.98 2.11
N GLU A 136 0.37 16.36 0.94
CA GLU A 136 -0.05 15.85 -0.35
C GLU A 136 0.13 14.33 -0.49
N GLU A 137 1.24 13.77 -0.03
CA GLU A 137 1.50 12.33 -0.13
C GLU A 137 0.44 11.52 0.62
N ALA A 138 0.10 11.97 1.84
CA ALA A 138 -0.95 11.33 2.63
C ALA A 138 -2.33 11.50 1.97
N ALA A 139 -2.61 12.68 1.41
CA ALA A 139 -3.88 12.99 0.77
C ALA A 139 -4.15 12.09 -0.45
N GLN A 140 -3.13 11.87 -1.29
CA GLN A 140 -3.21 11.00 -2.46
C GLN A 140 -3.46 9.53 -2.09
N ILE A 141 -2.80 9.04 -1.03
CA ILE A 141 -3.01 7.68 -0.54
C ILE A 141 -4.47 7.47 -0.10
N LEU A 142 -5.03 8.41 0.68
CA LEU A 142 -6.41 8.31 1.12
C LEU A 142 -7.41 8.41 -0.04
N ALA A 143 -7.12 9.28 -1.02
CA ALA A 143 -7.93 9.45 -2.23
C ALA A 143 -8.07 8.17 -3.07
N ALA A 144 -7.12 7.24 -2.96
CA ALA A 144 -7.17 5.96 -3.67
C ALA A 144 -8.07 4.91 -2.99
N LEU A 145 -8.27 5.00 -1.67
CA LEU A 145 -8.99 3.99 -0.89
C LEU A 145 -10.41 3.66 -1.37
N PRO A 146 -11.24 4.63 -1.82
CA PRO A 146 -12.60 4.33 -2.30
C PRO A 146 -12.63 3.44 -3.53
N TYR A 147 -11.54 3.43 -4.31
CA TYR A 147 -11.42 2.69 -5.56
C TYR A 147 -10.68 1.37 -5.39
N SER A 148 -9.84 1.26 -4.36
CA SER A 148 -9.04 0.06 -4.12
C SER A 148 -9.64 -0.87 -3.06
N ALA A 149 -10.39 -0.36 -2.09
CA ALA A 149 -10.93 -1.13 -0.98
C ALA A 149 -11.75 -2.33 -1.47
N ARG A 150 -11.30 -3.54 -1.14
CA ARG A 150 -11.90 -4.80 -1.61
C ARG A 150 -13.07 -5.25 -0.74
N PHE A 151 -12.97 -5.03 0.56
CA PHE A 151 -13.96 -5.46 1.55
C PHE A 151 -14.17 -4.36 2.60
N PRO A 152 -14.92 -3.28 2.27
CA PRO A 152 -15.23 -2.21 3.20
C PRO A 152 -16.30 -2.67 4.21
N ASN A 153 -15.94 -3.64 5.04
CA ASN A 153 -16.78 -4.12 6.13
C ASN A 153 -16.84 -3.08 7.27
N VAL A 154 -17.70 -3.31 8.26
CA VAL A 154 -17.89 -2.40 9.40
C VAL A 154 -16.57 -2.07 10.11
N GLU A 155 -15.67 -3.05 10.29
CA GLU A 155 -14.38 -2.85 10.95
C GLU A 155 -13.46 -1.92 10.14
N TYR A 156 -13.41 -2.11 8.82
CA TYR A 156 -12.68 -1.26 7.88
C TYR A 156 -13.22 0.17 7.90
N MET A 157 -14.54 0.33 7.79
CA MET A 157 -15.20 1.64 7.81
C MET A 157 -14.95 2.36 9.12
N ASN A 158 -15.10 1.69 10.26
CA ASN A 158 -14.82 2.28 11.58
C ASN A 158 -13.35 2.68 11.73
N THR A 159 -12.42 1.89 11.19
CA THR A 159 -10.99 2.21 11.26
C THR A 159 -10.65 3.42 10.40
N PHE A 160 -11.21 3.52 9.19
CA PHE A 160 -11.00 4.68 8.34
C PHE A 160 -11.66 5.94 8.94
N PHE A 161 -12.85 5.80 9.50
CA PHE A 161 -13.51 6.89 10.23
C PHE A 161 -12.69 7.35 11.44
N ALA A 162 -12.16 6.43 12.25
CA ALA A 162 -11.30 6.79 13.38
C ALA A 162 -10.04 7.56 12.93
N LEU A 163 -9.45 7.17 11.78
CA LEU A 163 -8.31 7.86 11.20
C LEU A 163 -8.68 9.28 10.73
N LEU A 164 -9.79 9.49 10.02
CA LEU A 164 -10.15 10.83 9.55
C LEU A 164 -10.52 11.79 10.68
N THR A 165 -10.96 11.27 11.83
CA THR A 165 -11.22 12.04 13.05
C THR A 165 -9.99 12.25 13.93
N SER A 166 -8.82 11.72 13.55
CA SER A 166 -7.60 11.86 14.34
C SER A 166 -7.01 13.26 14.21
N SER A 167 -6.27 13.70 15.23
CA SER A 167 -5.66 15.03 15.23
C SER A 167 -4.61 15.18 14.12
N GLU A 168 -3.93 14.09 13.74
CA GLU A 168 -2.93 14.06 12.68
C GLU A 168 -3.55 14.36 11.31
N VAL A 169 -4.78 13.90 11.06
CA VAL A 169 -5.52 14.20 9.84
C VAL A 169 -6.20 15.56 9.90
N GLN A 170 -6.87 15.88 11.01
CA GLN A 170 -7.65 17.12 11.15
C GLN A 170 -6.81 18.39 11.05
N HIS A 171 -5.57 18.38 11.54
CA HIS A 171 -4.69 19.56 11.47
C HIS A 171 -4.05 19.79 10.09
N GLN A 172 -4.24 18.91 9.12
CA GLN A 172 -3.66 19.02 7.80
C GLN A 172 -4.76 19.29 6.76
N HIS A 173 -4.90 20.55 6.34
CA HIS A 173 -6.05 21.00 5.53
C HIS A 173 -6.35 20.13 4.28
N PHE A 174 -5.34 19.86 3.46
CA PHE A 174 -5.48 19.03 2.25
C PHE A 174 -5.76 17.56 2.58
N LEU A 175 -5.08 17.02 3.59
CA LEU A 175 -5.30 15.65 4.04
C LEU A 175 -6.71 15.45 4.61
N ASN A 176 -7.18 16.38 5.44
CA ASN A 176 -8.52 16.36 6.01
C ASN A 176 -9.59 16.36 4.92
N THR A 177 -9.48 17.28 3.96
CA THR A 177 -10.43 17.40 2.85
C THR A 177 -10.49 16.10 2.03
N SER A 178 -9.32 15.58 1.64
CA SER A 178 -9.23 14.32 0.91
C SER A 178 -9.75 13.13 1.72
N ALA A 179 -9.49 13.07 3.02
CA ALA A 179 -9.97 12.01 3.90
C ALA A 179 -11.50 11.98 3.98
N VAL A 180 -12.13 13.15 4.18
CA VAL A 180 -13.60 13.27 4.24
C VAL A 180 -14.23 12.85 2.92
N LEU A 181 -13.76 13.39 1.79
CA LEU A 181 -14.29 13.04 0.47
C LEU A 181 -14.13 11.53 0.19
N SER A 182 -12.95 10.98 0.49
CA SER A 182 -12.68 9.56 0.29
C SER A 182 -13.59 8.68 1.15
N PHE A 183 -13.77 9.01 2.43
CA PHE A 183 -14.66 8.24 3.28
C PHE A 183 -16.11 8.28 2.79
N THR A 184 -16.60 9.45 2.39
CA THR A 184 -17.97 9.58 1.87
C THR A 184 -18.18 8.78 0.57
N GLU A 185 -17.20 8.78 -0.34
CA GLU A 185 -17.27 8.00 -1.57
C GLU A 185 -17.20 6.49 -1.29
N LEU A 186 -16.37 6.07 -0.35
CA LEU A 186 -16.30 4.67 0.07
C LEU A 186 -17.62 4.22 0.71
N ALA A 187 -18.22 5.05 1.57
CA ALA A 187 -19.51 4.76 2.19
C ALA A 187 -20.62 4.64 1.14
N ARG A 188 -20.66 5.56 0.17
CA ARG A 188 -21.59 5.50 -0.97
C ARG A 188 -21.44 4.18 -1.72
N LYS A 189 -20.21 3.78 -2.07
CA LYS A 189 -19.93 2.52 -2.75
C LYS A 189 -20.33 1.30 -1.90
N ALA A 190 -20.08 1.32 -0.60
CA ALA A 190 -20.37 0.18 0.28
C ALA A 190 -21.88 -0.01 0.55
N PHE A 191 -22.68 1.07 0.54
CA PHE A 191 -24.10 1.01 0.91
C PHE A 191 -25.08 1.05 -0.27
N VAL A 192 -24.67 1.57 -1.43
CA VAL A 192 -25.55 1.76 -2.60
C VAL A 192 -25.27 0.75 -3.72
N SER A 193 -24.11 0.07 -3.69
CA SER A 193 -23.69 -0.85 -4.76
C SER A 193 -23.96 -2.31 -4.44
#